data_AF-A0A9P0J7N2-F1
#
_entry.id   AF-A0A9P0J7N2-F1
#
_cell.length_a   1.000
_cell.length_b   1.000
_cell.length_c   1.000
_cell.angle_alpha   90.00
_cell.angle_beta   90.00
_cell.angle_gamma   90.00
#
_symmetry.space_group_name_H-M   'P 1'
#
loop_
_entity.id
_entity.type
_entity.pdbx_description
1 polymer ?
#
loop_
_entity_poly.entity_id
_entity_poly.type
_entity_poly.pdbx_seq_one_letter_code
_entity_poly.pdbx_strand_id
1 'polypeptide(L)'
;MCNPFLQGLMEYKVGDETVFGGLIFVNIELLRNYLPFMRRSSVIIIDGTFGILPRIPRDMEQLVTIPVLLDNISFPIVYAILNQRTYSRLWKFLRNELPFDLLNWQGIQVITDYETTLKNATRRVLPKS
;
A
#
# COMPACT_ATOMS: atom_id res chain seq x y z
N MET A 1 -3.51 -25.79 -4.45
CA MET A 1 -2.40 -24.84 -4.31
C MET A 1 -2.99 -23.48 -3.96
N CYS A 2 -2.50 -22.81 -2.91
CA CYS A 2 -2.92 -21.43 -2.60
C CYS A 2 -2.35 -20.50 -3.69
N ASN A 3 -3.12 -19.51 -4.14
CA ASN A 3 -2.64 -18.51 -5.10
C ASN A 3 -1.46 -17.74 -4.50
N PRO A 4 -0.28 -17.69 -5.16
CA PRO A 4 0.89 -16.98 -4.63
C PRO A 4 0.72 -15.46 -4.63
N PHE A 5 -0.27 -14.96 -5.39
CA PHE A 5 -0.59 -13.55 -5.50
C PHE A 5 -1.95 -13.25 -4.87
N LEU A 6 -2.05 -12.06 -4.25
CA LEU A 6 -3.32 -11.42 -3.97
C LEU A 6 -3.44 -10.24 -4.91
N GLN A 7 -4.54 -10.22 -5.66
CA GLN A 7 -4.93 -9.09 -6.49
C GLN A 7 -6.39 -8.74 -6.23
N GLY A 8 -6.74 -7.46 -6.35
CA GLY A 8 -8.12 -7.05 -6.06
C GLY A 8 -8.42 -5.60 -6.39
N LEU A 9 -9.71 -5.28 -6.31
CA LEU A 9 -10.24 -3.93 -6.45
C LEU A 9 -10.03 -3.16 -5.14
N MET A 10 -9.53 -1.94 -5.25
CA MET A 10 -9.38 -1.00 -4.13
C MET A 10 -10.59 -0.07 -4.09
N GLU A 11 -11.72 -0.58 -3.60
CA GLU A 11 -12.97 0.17 -3.52
C GLU A 11 -13.12 0.90 -2.18
N TYR A 12 -13.81 2.04 -2.20
CA TYR A 12 -14.17 2.79 -1.00
C TYR A 12 -15.61 3.30 -1.07
N LYS A 13 -16.20 3.59 0.10
CA LYS A 13 -17.57 4.11 0.22
C LYS A 13 -17.60 5.64 0.20
N VAL A 14 -18.53 6.21 -0.57
CA VAL A 14 -18.90 7.63 -0.55
C VAL A 14 -20.42 7.70 -0.35
N GLY A 15 -20.87 7.97 0.87
CA GLY A 15 -22.26 7.74 1.24
C GLY A 15 -22.60 6.25 1.08
N ASP A 16 -23.67 5.95 0.34
CA ASP A 16 -24.10 4.56 0.07
C ASP A 16 -23.39 3.94 -1.15
N GLU A 17 -22.75 4.77 -1.99
CA GLU A 17 -22.12 4.34 -3.23
C GLU A 17 -20.75 3.68 -2.99
N THR A 18 -20.50 2.57 -3.71
CA THR A 18 -19.17 1.96 -3.81
C THR A 18 -18.46 2.58 -5.01
N VAL A 19 -17.31 3.21 -4.75
CA VAL A 19 -16.50 3.87 -5.77
C VAL A 19 -15.24 3.06 -6.02
N PHE A 20 -14.93 2.82 -7.29
CA PHE A 20 -13.66 2.23 -7.70
C PHE A 20 -12.52 3.21 -7.41
N GLY A 21 -11.56 2.77 -6.60
CA GLY A 21 -10.39 3.56 -6.22
C GLY A 21 -9.08 3.10 -6.86
N GLY A 22 -9.06 1.90 -7.44
CA GLY A 22 -7.85 1.34 -8.02
C GLY A 22 -7.75 -0.18 -8.01
N LEU A 23 -6.55 -0.66 -8.30
CA LEU A 23 -6.16 -2.07 -8.27
C LEU A 23 -4.98 -2.25 -7.33
N ILE A 24 -4.89 -3.42 -6.70
CA ILE A 24 -3.74 -3.82 -5.90
C ILE A 24 -3.23 -5.18 -6.35
N PHE A 25 -1.91 -5.34 -6.28
CA PHE A 25 -1.19 -6.57 -6.57
C PHE A 25 -0.12 -6.78 -5.50
N VAL A 26 -0.15 -7.95 -4.87
CA VAL A 26 0.75 -8.33 -3.78
C VAL A 26 1.23 -9.75 -3.99
N ASN A 27 2.54 -9.96 -3.93
CA ASN A 27 3.12 -11.30 -3.89
C ASN A 27 3.11 -11.82 -2.45
N ILE A 28 2.03 -12.53 -2.08
CA ILE A 28 1.80 -13.02 -0.73
C ILE A 28 2.78 -14.14 -0.36
N GLU A 29 3.16 -14.97 -1.33
CA GLU A 29 4.14 -16.03 -1.09
C GLU A 29 5.51 -15.46 -0.72
N LEU A 30 5.98 -14.45 -1.48
CA LEU A 30 7.20 -13.73 -1.16
C LEU A 30 7.12 -13.12 0.23
N LEU A 31 6.03 -12.40 0.53
CA LEU A 31 5.85 -11.78 1.85
C LEU A 31 5.86 -12.79 2.99
N ARG A 32 5.24 -13.96 2.81
CA ARG A 32 5.23 -15.02 3.82
C ARG A 32 6.63 -15.55 4.10
N ASN A 33 7.44 -15.75 3.05
CA ASN A 33 8.80 -16.26 3.17
C ASN A 33 9.74 -15.28 3.90
N TYR A 34 9.49 -13.98 3.78
CA TYR A 34 10.30 -12.93 4.41
C TYR A 34 9.64 -12.29 5.64
N LEU A 35 8.50 -12.79 6.11
CA LEU A 35 7.72 -12.20 7.19
C LEU A 35 8.53 -11.91 8.47
N PRO A 36 9.44 -12.80 8.94
CA PRO A 36 10.28 -12.51 10.10
C PRO A 36 11.17 -11.28 9.91
N PHE A 37 11.65 -11.05 8.68
CA PHE A 37 12.47 -9.89 8.35
C PHE A 37 11.63 -8.62 8.27
N MET A 38 10.47 -8.68 7.61
CA MET A 38 9.55 -7.54 7.47
C MET A 38 9.10 -7.01 8.83
N ARG A 39 8.83 -7.89 9.79
CA ARG A 39 8.45 -7.52 11.16
C ARG A 39 9.56 -6.86 11.97
N ARG A 40 10.83 -7.02 11.57
CA ARG A 40 11.97 -6.31 12.19
C ARG A 40 12.19 -4.94 11.59
N SER A 41 11.62 -4.66 10.41
CA SER A 41 11.75 -3.35 9.80
C SER A 41 10.99 -2.31 10.61
N SER A 42 11.66 -1.21 10.90
CA SER A 42 11.07 -0.01 11.51
C SER A 42 10.74 1.07 10.48
N VAL A 43 11.02 0.83 9.19
CA VAL A 43 10.84 1.83 8.13
C VAL A 43 10.11 1.23 6.94
N ILE A 44 9.00 1.86 6.58
CA ILE A 44 8.30 1.60 5.32
C ILE A 44 8.43 2.81 4.42
N ILE A 45 8.73 2.57 3.15
CA ILE A 45 8.80 3.62 2.14
C ILE A 45 7.55 3.49 1.26
N ILE A 46 6.96 4.62 0.89
CA ILE A 46 5.93 4.68 -0.13
C ILE A 46 6.40 5.65 -1.20
N ASP A 47 6.38 5.17 -2.43
CA ASP A 47 6.71 5.96 -3.60
C ASP A 47 5.56 5.88 -4.61
N GLY A 48 5.09 7.04 -5.02
CA GLY A 48 3.96 7.18 -5.91
C GLY A 48 4.39 7.83 -7.21
N THR A 49 4.48 7.05 -8.30
CA THR A 49 4.89 7.55 -9.61
C THR A 49 3.66 7.90 -10.47
N PHE A 50 3.56 9.16 -10.87
CA PHE A 50 2.50 9.69 -11.75
C PHE A 50 2.86 9.59 -13.23
N GLY A 51 1.85 9.68 -14.11
CA GLY A 51 2.06 9.83 -15.56
C GLY A 51 2.52 8.57 -16.31
N ILE A 52 2.54 7.43 -15.62
CA ILE A 52 2.95 6.13 -16.17
C ILE A 52 1.79 5.22 -16.54
N LEU A 53 0.55 5.68 -16.32
CA LEU A 53 -0.67 4.97 -16.69
C LEU A 53 -1.32 5.61 -17.92
N PRO A 54 -1.98 4.81 -18.78
CA PRO A 54 -2.76 5.36 -19.88
C PRO A 54 -3.87 6.27 -19.34
N ARG A 55 -4.07 7.41 -19.99
CA ARG A 55 -5.07 8.44 -19.59
C ARG A 55 -6.52 7.96 -19.66
N ILE A 56 -6.77 6.75 -20.14
CA ILE A 56 -8.10 6.16 -20.29
C ILE A 56 -8.05 4.74 -19.70
N PRO A 57 -8.92 4.40 -18.73
CA PRO A 57 -9.89 5.29 -18.07
C PRO A 57 -9.21 6.38 -17.21
N ARG A 58 -9.85 7.56 -17.08
CA ARG A 58 -9.28 8.74 -16.38
C ARG A 58 -9.17 8.57 -14.86
N ASP A 59 -9.61 7.44 -14.35
CA ASP A 59 -9.89 7.23 -12.94
C ASP A 59 -8.69 6.61 -12.20
N MET A 60 -7.57 6.43 -12.90
CA MET A 60 -6.30 5.91 -12.39
C MET A 60 -5.19 6.89 -12.76
N GLU A 61 -4.49 7.41 -11.76
CA GLU A 61 -3.54 8.52 -11.97
C GLU A 61 -2.10 8.14 -11.63
N GLN A 62 -1.92 7.12 -10.80
CA GLN A 62 -0.64 6.83 -10.17
C GLN A 62 -0.41 5.34 -9.97
N LEU A 63 0.83 4.91 -10.21
CA LEU A 63 1.34 3.66 -9.67
C LEU A 63 2.01 3.96 -8.33
N VAL A 64 1.51 3.32 -7.29
CA VAL A 64 2.07 3.36 -5.96
C VAL A 64 2.83 2.06 -5.72
N THR A 65 4.07 2.21 -5.27
CA THR A 65 4.89 1.10 -4.79
C THR A 65 5.17 1.29 -3.32
N ILE A 66 5.13 0.19 -2.58
CA ILE A 66 5.50 0.19 -1.16
C ILE A 66 6.70 -0.74 -1.00
N PRO A 67 7.90 -0.17 -0.95
CA PRO A 67 9.06 -0.93 -0.51
C PRO A 67 9.17 -1.02 1.02
N VAL A 68 9.69 -2.14 1.49
CA VAL A 68 10.22 -2.28 2.85
C VAL A 68 11.73 -2.17 2.80
N LEU A 69 12.30 -1.40 3.73
CA LEU A 69 13.74 -1.28 3.90
C LEU A 69 14.21 -2.31 4.93
N LEU A 70 15.13 -3.19 4.51
CA LEU A 70 15.76 -4.20 5.36
C LEU A 70 17.26 -4.19 5.10
N ASP A 71 18.07 -3.94 6.13
CA ASP A 71 19.53 -3.98 6.06
C ASP A 71 20.10 -3.16 4.87
N ASN A 72 19.54 -1.97 4.64
CA ASN A 72 19.85 -1.05 3.52
C ASN A 72 19.45 -1.54 2.12
N ILE A 73 18.66 -2.60 2.01
CA ILE A 73 18.10 -3.08 0.75
C ILE A 73 16.61 -2.77 0.71
N SER A 74 16.16 -2.17 -0.38
CA SER A 74 14.75 -1.84 -0.64
C SER A 74 14.11 -2.95 -1.46
N PHE A 75 13.04 -3.53 -0.94
CA PHE A 75 12.28 -4.58 -1.64
C PHE A 75 10.84 -4.11 -1.88
N PRO A 76 10.39 -3.94 -3.14
CA PRO A 76 9.00 -3.61 -3.41
C PRO A 76 8.12 -4.81 -3.11
N ILE A 77 7.12 -4.62 -2.25
CA ILE A 77 6.26 -5.72 -1.79
C ILE A 77 4.80 -5.56 -2.19
N VAL A 78 4.40 -4.32 -2.52
CA VAL A 78 3.03 -3.99 -2.92
C VAL A 78 3.11 -3.05 -4.11
N TYR A 79 2.29 -3.35 -5.11
CA TYR A 79 2.04 -2.49 -6.25
C TYR A 79 0.56 -2.17 -6.28
N ALA A 80 0.23 -0.90 -6.39
CA ALA A 80 -1.16 -0.46 -6.50
C ALA A 80 -1.30 0.58 -7.58
N ILE A 81 -2.34 0.46 -8.38
CA ILE A 81 -2.74 1.51 -9.32
C ILE A 81 -3.89 2.25 -8.64
N LEU A 82 -3.67 3.51 -8.27
CA LEU A 82 -4.63 4.26 -7.45
C LEU A 82 -5.02 5.59 -8.11
N ASN A 83 -6.16 6.12 -7.68
CA ASN A 83 -6.41 7.55 -7.69
C ASN A 83 -5.98 8.20 -6.37
N GLN A 84 -5.81 9.53 -6.37
CA GLN A 84 -5.32 10.28 -5.20
C GLN A 84 -6.15 10.08 -3.93
N ARG A 85 -7.42 9.66 -4.04
CA ARG A 85 -8.32 9.52 -2.89
C ARG A 85 -8.19 8.18 -2.16
N THR A 86 -7.43 7.23 -2.70
CA THR A 86 -7.49 5.82 -2.28
C THR A 86 -6.36 5.42 -1.31
N TYR A 87 -5.46 6.33 -0.94
CA TYR A 87 -4.39 6.04 0.02
C TYR A 87 -4.86 5.53 1.38
N SER A 88 -5.98 6.05 1.91
CA SER A 88 -6.53 5.52 3.17
C SER A 88 -7.02 4.08 3.04
N ARG A 89 -7.53 3.70 1.86
CA ARG A 89 -7.94 2.32 1.58
C ARG A 89 -6.71 1.42 1.44
N LEU A 90 -5.65 1.88 0.77
CA LEU A 90 -4.35 1.19 0.71
C LEU A 90 -3.82 0.85 2.10
N TRP A 91 -3.80 1.82 3.01
CA TRP A 91 -3.35 1.56 4.38
C TRP A 91 -4.23 0.58 5.14
N LYS A 92 -5.57 0.68 4.98
CA LYS A 92 -6.50 -0.27 5.60
C LYS A 92 -6.27 -1.69 5.06
N PHE A 93 -6.05 -1.83 3.76
CA PHE A 93 -5.74 -3.10 3.14
C PHE A 93 -4.49 -3.74 3.77
N LEU A 94 -3.38 -3.00 3.81
CA LEU A 94 -2.12 -3.50 4.36
C LEU A 94 -2.22 -3.91 5.82
N ARG A 95 -3.01 -3.16 6.60
CA ARG A 95 -3.14 -3.37 8.04
C ARG A 95 -4.09 -4.49 8.39
N ASN A 96 -5.21 -4.62 7.66
CA ASN A 96 -6.35 -5.41 8.13
C ASN A 96 -6.77 -6.54 7.18
N GLU A 97 -6.37 -6.50 5.91
CA GLU A 97 -6.88 -7.42 4.88
C GLU A 97 -5.83 -8.39 4.33
N LEU A 98 -4.55 -8.16 4.67
CA LEU A 98 -3.53 -9.18 4.46
C LEU A 98 -3.80 -10.38 5.40
N PRO A 99 -3.51 -11.62 4.96
CA PRO A 99 -3.75 -12.83 5.77
C PRO A 99 -2.79 -12.96 6.96
N PHE A 100 -1.90 -12.00 7.16
CA PHE A 100 -0.93 -11.92 8.26
C PHE A 100 -0.55 -10.46 8.52
N ASP A 101 -0.12 -10.18 9.76
CA ASP A 101 0.49 -8.89 10.10
C ASP A 101 1.86 -8.76 9.45
N LEU A 102 1.90 -7.97 8.38
CA LEU A 102 3.08 -7.72 7.56
C LEU A 102 4.20 -7.01 8.33
N LEU A 103 3.86 -6.00 9.13
CA LEU A 103 4.80 -5.16 9.87
C LEU A 103 4.46 -5.13 11.35
N ASN A 104 5.46 -4.79 12.17
CA ASN A 104 5.19 -4.26 13.50
C ASN A 104 4.74 -2.80 13.36
N TRP A 105 3.42 -2.58 13.35
CA TRP A 105 2.85 -1.25 13.18
C TRP A 105 3.12 -0.29 14.34
N GLN A 106 3.58 -0.78 15.50
CA GLN A 106 3.98 0.09 16.60
C GLN A 106 5.38 0.68 16.34
N GLY A 107 5.46 2.00 16.18
CA GLY A 107 6.73 2.70 15.99
C GLY A 107 7.32 2.56 14.58
N ILE A 108 6.52 2.12 13.60
CA ILE A 108 6.92 2.17 12.19
C ILE A 108 7.05 3.63 11.74
N GLN A 109 8.16 3.97 11.12
CA GLN A 109 8.38 5.24 10.45
C GLN A 109 7.94 5.10 8.98
N VAL A 110 7.05 5.98 8.53
CA VAL A 110 6.63 6.06 7.13
C VAL A 110 7.43 7.14 6.43
N ILE A 111 8.20 6.76 5.42
CA ILE A 111 8.89 7.67 4.51
C ILE A 111 8.09 7.75 3.22
N THR A 112 7.74 8.97 2.81
CA THR A 112 6.97 9.24 1.60
C THR A 112 7.42 10.55 1.00
N ASP A 113 7.17 10.74 -0.29
CA ASP A 113 7.28 12.05 -0.93
C ASP A 113 6.33 13.09 -0.28
N TYR A 114 6.47 14.36 -0.68
CA TYR A 114 5.76 15.45 -0.01
C TYR A 114 4.26 15.53 -0.35
N GLU A 115 3.63 14.44 -0.79
CA GLU A 115 2.23 14.43 -1.17
C GLU A 115 1.30 14.60 0.06
N THR A 116 0.55 15.70 0.09
CA THR A 116 -0.35 16.04 1.20
C THR A 116 -1.42 14.97 1.45
N THR A 117 -1.95 14.37 0.38
CA THR A 117 -3.03 13.38 0.47
C THR A 117 -2.56 12.08 1.11
N LEU A 118 -1.37 11.60 0.73
CA LEU A 118 -0.73 10.43 1.34
C LEU A 118 -0.40 10.70 2.82
N LYS A 119 0.19 11.85 3.16
CA LYS A 119 0.45 12.23 4.56
C LYS A 119 -0.83 12.23 5.42
N ASN A 120 -1.91 12.81 4.90
CA ASN A 120 -3.20 12.85 5.60
C ASN A 120 -3.79 11.44 5.77
N ALA A 121 -3.69 10.60 4.75
CA ALA A 121 -4.13 9.22 4.82
C ALA A 121 -3.33 8.41 5.85
N THR A 122 -2.00 8.56 5.86
CA THR A 122 -1.11 7.93 6.84
C THR A 122 -1.49 8.34 8.25
N ARG A 123 -1.61 9.64 8.54
CA ARG A 123 -2.01 10.13 9.88
C ARG A 123 -3.37 9.61 10.35
N ARG A 124 -4.31 9.40 9.42
CA ARG A 124 -5.65 8.88 9.75
C ARG A 124 -5.63 7.40 10.10
N VAL A 125 -4.87 6.59 9.36
CA VAL A 125 -4.87 5.13 9.53
C VAL A 125 -3.79 4.65 10.51
N LEU A 126 -2.68 5.38 10.57
CA LEU A 126 -1.50 5.15 11.39
C LEU A 126 -1.16 6.41 12.23
N PRO A 127 -1.97 6.75 13.24
CA PRO A 127 -1.83 8.02 13.98
C PRO A 127 -0.58 8.14 14.88
N LYS A 128 0.19 7.05 15.04
CA LYS A 128 1.40 6.99 15.88
C LYS A 128 2.67 6.67 15.08
N SER A 129 2.62 6.91 13.76
CA SER A 129 3.68 6.59 12.78
C SER A 129 4.24 7.84 12.12
#